data_AF-A0A243WAZ6-F1
#
_entry.id   AF-A0A243WAZ6-F1
#
_cell.length_a   1.000
_cell.length_b   1.000
_cell.length_c   1.000
_cell.angle_alpha   90.00
_cell.angle_beta   90.00
_cell.angle_gamma   90.00
#
_symmetry.space_group_name_H-M   'P 1'
#
loop_
_entity.id
_entity.type
_entity.pdbx_description
1 polymer ?
#
loop_
_entity_poly.entity_id
_entity_poly.type
_entity_poly.pdbx_seq_one_letter_code
_entity_poly.pdbx_strand_id
1 'polypeptide(L)'
;MRRDSLKADSIARKNGQLPGSILPGHRIVAFYGNIRSKGMGILGREPKEKMFRKFEGVLKEWQAADPSLPLQPALHSVTITAQGAAGKDGKYRLMNSKATIEETISWAKEHNCILFLDVQVGLSDLEHELHKLEPYLKDPIVHMGIDPEFAMQTKGVRPGKKIGTYDAKDVNFAINFLARIVSENHLPPKVLTVHRFTQGMITNYQNIKLDPRVQVVMHMDGWGNPILKKDSYRAYIQKQPVQYTGFKLFYEYDPRPKPHHMMTPQEVLAELTPKPLYIQYQ
;
A
#
# COMPACT_ATOMS: atom_id res chain seq x y z
N MET A 1 -7.43 -10.08 30.85
CA MET A 1 -6.22 -9.81 31.65
C MET A 1 -5.28 -8.99 30.77
N ARG A 2 -5.34 -7.64 30.86
CA ARG A 2 -4.53 -6.70 30.04
C ARG A 2 -3.26 -6.36 30.81
N ARG A 3 -2.16 -7.09 30.60
CA ARG A 3 -0.82 -6.72 31.09
C ARG A 3 0.22 -7.17 30.08
N ASP A 4 1.24 -6.33 29.90
CA ASP A 4 2.50 -6.57 29.15
C ASP A 4 2.65 -6.16 27.67
N SER A 5 1.80 -5.30 27.08
CA SER A 5 2.18 -4.66 25.79
C SER A 5 3.24 -3.56 25.94
N LEU A 6 3.36 -2.95 27.12
CA LEU A 6 4.23 -1.79 27.38
C LEU A 6 5.73 -2.11 27.43
N LYS A 7 6.14 -3.37 27.61
CA LYS A 7 7.57 -3.72 27.68
C LYS A 7 8.23 -3.78 26.31
N ALA A 8 7.49 -4.15 25.25
CA ALA A 8 7.99 -4.08 23.87
C ALA A 8 8.22 -2.61 23.41
N ASP A 9 7.48 -1.66 23.99
CA ASP A 9 7.53 -0.23 23.67
C ASP A 9 8.77 0.49 24.25
N SER A 10 9.52 -0.16 25.15
CA SER A 10 10.72 0.42 25.78
C SER A 10 11.95 0.53 24.85
N ILE A 11 11.87 -0.01 23.64
CA ILE A 11 12.96 -0.04 22.65
C ILE A 11 12.67 0.90 21.47
N ALA A 12 11.95 2.00 21.70
CA ALA A 12 11.95 3.10 20.73
C ALA A 12 13.38 3.70 20.71
N ARG A 13 14.04 3.68 19.55
CA ARG A 13 15.31 4.39 19.36
C ARG A 13 15.09 5.90 19.57
N LYS A 14 16.18 6.66 19.77
CA LYS A 14 16.15 8.13 19.97
C LYS A 14 15.38 8.91 18.88
N ASN A 15 15.12 8.29 17.73
CA ASN A 15 14.33 8.81 16.61
C ASN A 15 12.86 8.34 16.58
N GLY A 16 12.36 7.66 17.63
CA GLY A 16 10.97 7.19 17.74
C GLY A 16 10.67 5.88 16.99
N GLN A 17 11.68 5.16 16.50
CA GLN A 17 11.49 3.96 15.68
C GLN A 17 11.83 2.68 16.45
N LEU A 18 11.01 1.65 16.26
CA LEU A 18 11.28 0.32 16.80
C LEU A 18 12.27 -0.45 15.90
N PRO A 19 13.05 -1.40 16.45
CA PRO A 19 13.91 -2.28 15.65
C PRO A 19 13.14 -2.96 14.52
N GLY A 20 13.75 -3.06 13.34
CA GLY A 20 13.10 -3.61 12.14
C GLY A 20 12.17 -2.66 11.39
N SER A 21 12.06 -1.39 11.81
CA SER A 21 11.43 -0.35 10.99
C SER A 21 12.13 -0.25 9.63
N ILE A 22 11.35 -0.20 8.55
CA ILE A 22 11.86 -0.16 7.17
C ILE A 22 12.11 1.30 6.76
N LEU A 23 11.17 2.19 7.07
CA LEU A 23 11.18 3.60 6.73
C LEU A 23 11.71 4.46 7.90
N PRO A 24 12.46 5.53 7.63
CA PRO A 24 12.90 6.00 6.31
C PRO A 24 14.24 5.38 5.88
N GLY A 25 14.71 4.31 6.52
CA GLY A 25 16.02 3.71 6.25
C GLY A 25 16.14 2.97 4.91
N HIS A 26 15.01 2.67 4.27
CA HIS A 26 14.94 2.05 2.94
C HIS A 26 13.88 2.74 2.08
N ARG A 27 14.00 2.58 0.76
CA ARG A 27 12.91 2.83 -0.18
C ARG A 27 12.24 1.53 -0.56
N ILE A 28 10.94 1.43 -0.29
CA ILE A 28 10.14 0.29 -0.72
C ILE A 28 9.81 0.50 -2.20
N VAL A 29 10.09 -0.49 -3.05
CA VAL A 29 9.70 -0.49 -4.46
C VAL A 29 8.84 -1.72 -4.70
N ALA A 30 7.63 -1.53 -5.21
CA ALA A 30 6.60 -2.55 -5.27
C ALA A 30 6.05 -2.77 -6.67
N PHE A 31 5.81 -4.03 -7.04
CA PHE A 31 4.95 -4.38 -8.17
C PHE A 31 3.53 -4.69 -7.67
N TYR A 32 2.53 -4.06 -8.30
CA TYR A 32 1.13 -4.10 -7.89
C TYR A 32 0.28 -5.02 -8.76
N GLY A 33 -0.73 -5.65 -8.15
CA GLY A 33 -1.87 -6.23 -8.86
C GLY A 33 -2.41 -7.48 -8.19
N ASN A 34 -2.91 -8.43 -8.98
CA ASN A 34 -3.39 -9.71 -8.48
C ASN A 34 -2.84 -10.82 -9.39
N ILE A 35 -2.18 -11.83 -8.81
CA ILE A 35 -1.48 -12.88 -9.57
C ILE A 35 -2.42 -13.75 -10.44
N ARG A 36 -3.73 -13.60 -10.30
CA ARG A 36 -4.76 -14.28 -11.10
C ARG A 36 -5.46 -13.36 -12.10
N SER A 37 -5.10 -12.08 -12.17
CA SER A 37 -5.79 -11.11 -13.03
C SER A 37 -4.81 -10.34 -13.91
N LYS A 38 -4.96 -10.49 -15.23
CA LYS A 38 -4.17 -9.75 -16.23
C LYS A 38 -4.51 -8.26 -16.27
N GLY A 39 -5.71 -7.88 -15.83
CA GLY A 39 -6.21 -6.51 -15.90
C GLY A 39 -5.93 -5.66 -14.66
N MET A 40 -5.46 -6.26 -13.57
CA MET A 40 -5.32 -5.58 -12.27
C MET A 40 -3.90 -5.14 -11.94
N GLY A 41 -2.96 -5.29 -12.87
CA GLY A 41 -1.59 -4.82 -12.70
C GLY A 41 -0.55 -5.87 -13.06
N ILE A 42 0.71 -5.47 -12.95
CA ILE A 42 1.85 -6.23 -13.46
C ILE A 42 2.01 -7.63 -12.82
N LEU A 43 1.54 -7.83 -11.58
CA LEU A 43 1.64 -9.14 -10.89
C LEU A 43 0.94 -10.28 -11.64
N GLY A 44 -0.20 -9.99 -12.30
CA GLY A 44 -0.95 -10.99 -13.07
C GLY A 44 -0.89 -10.79 -14.59
N ARG A 45 -0.37 -9.64 -15.05
CA ARG A 45 -0.29 -9.32 -16.49
C ARG A 45 0.79 -10.11 -17.21
N GLU A 46 1.92 -10.35 -16.55
CA GLU A 46 3.10 -11.00 -17.11
C GLU A 46 3.34 -12.37 -16.46
N PRO A 47 3.92 -13.36 -17.17
CA PRO A 47 4.36 -14.60 -16.54
C PRO A 47 5.37 -14.33 -15.41
N LYS A 48 5.29 -15.09 -14.30
CA LYS A 48 6.09 -14.92 -13.07
C LYS A 48 7.56 -14.57 -13.35
N GLU A 49 8.27 -15.43 -14.06
CA GLU A 49 9.71 -15.24 -14.32
C GLU A 49 10.03 -14.00 -15.15
N LYS A 50 9.16 -13.66 -16.11
CA LYS A 50 9.32 -12.45 -16.91
C LYS A 50 9.04 -11.20 -16.08
N MET A 51 8.04 -11.27 -15.19
CA MET A 51 7.68 -10.21 -14.26
C MET A 51 8.85 -9.91 -13.31
N PHE A 52 9.45 -10.93 -12.68
CA PHE A 52 10.57 -10.73 -11.75
C PHE A 52 11.84 -10.23 -12.45
N ARG A 53 12.16 -10.70 -13.67
CA ARG A 53 13.27 -10.11 -14.46
C ARG A 53 13.05 -8.62 -14.74
N LYS A 54 11.81 -8.22 -15.05
CA LYS A 54 11.46 -6.80 -15.21
C LYS A 54 11.61 -6.06 -13.88
N PHE A 55 11.21 -6.68 -12.77
CA PHE A 55 11.31 -6.07 -11.45
C PHE A 55 12.76 -5.81 -11.04
N GLU A 56 13.68 -6.75 -11.30
CA GLU A 56 15.11 -6.56 -11.08
C GLU A 56 15.67 -5.36 -11.86
N GLY A 57 15.20 -5.13 -13.09
CA GLY A 57 15.55 -3.95 -13.88
C GLY A 57 15.11 -2.66 -13.18
N VAL A 58 13.86 -2.59 -12.74
CA VAL A 58 13.31 -1.45 -12.00
C VAL A 58 14.06 -1.18 -10.70
N LEU A 59 14.42 -2.23 -9.96
CA LEU A 59 15.22 -2.09 -8.73
C LEU A 59 16.60 -1.51 -9.04
N LYS A 60 17.26 -1.94 -10.12
CA LYS A 60 18.56 -1.36 -10.55
C LYS A 60 18.41 0.11 -10.92
N GLU A 61 17.35 0.50 -11.62
CA GLU A 61 17.08 1.90 -11.97
C GLU A 61 16.90 2.78 -10.73
N TRP A 62 16.11 2.33 -9.74
CA TRP A 62 15.94 3.06 -8.48
C TRP A 62 17.21 3.14 -7.66
N GLN A 63 17.99 2.06 -7.60
CA GLN A 63 19.24 2.04 -6.84
C GLN A 63 20.29 2.96 -7.47
N ALA A 64 20.33 3.05 -8.80
CA ALA A 64 21.19 3.97 -9.52
C ALA A 64 20.77 5.44 -9.35
N ALA A 65 19.46 5.71 -9.28
CA ALA A 65 18.94 7.07 -9.11
C ALA A 65 19.16 7.63 -7.69
N ASP A 66 19.24 6.76 -6.68
CA ASP A 66 19.56 7.15 -5.29
C ASP A 66 20.41 6.07 -4.59
N PRO A 67 21.73 6.06 -4.81
CA PRO A 67 22.65 5.09 -4.20
C PRO A 67 22.73 5.17 -2.68
N SER A 68 22.29 6.28 -2.08
CA SER A 68 22.40 6.53 -0.64
C SER A 68 21.36 5.80 0.19
N LEU A 69 20.25 5.38 -0.44
CA LEU A 69 19.12 4.75 0.24
C LEU A 69 18.92 3.32 -0.28
N PRO A 70 19.15 2.29 0.56
CA PRO A 70 18.91 0.90 0.17
C PRO A 70 17.45 0.65 -0.23
N LEU A 71 17.23 -0.35 -1.10
CA LEU A 71 15.89 -0.74 -1.54
C LEU A 71 15.34 -1.91 -0.73
N GLN A 72 14.03 -1.89 -0.50
CA GLN A 72 13.24 -3.01 -0.01
C GLN A 72 12.26 -3.45 -1.11
N PRO A 73 12.54 -4.54 -1.85
CA PRO A 73 11.61 -5.06 -2.85
C PRO A 73 10.29 -5.48 -2.20
N ALA A 74 9.18 -5.27 -2.91
CA ALA A 74 7.85 -5.63 -2.45
C ALA A 74 6.94 -6.14 -3.57
N LEU A 75 6.01 -7.01 -3.22
CA LEU A 75 4.80 -7.28 -3.99
C LEU A 75 3.63 -6.61 -3.29
N HIS A 76 2.72 -5.97 -4.03
CA HIS A 76 1.51 -5.37 -3.47
C HIS A 76 0.28 -6.01 -4.12
N SER A 77 -0.31 -6.97 -3.41
CA SER A 77 -1.32 -7.88 -3.93
C SER A 77 -2.72 -7.51 -3.48
N VAL A 78 -3.59 -7.18 -4.44
CA VAL A 78 -5.02 -6.95 -4.20
C VAL A 78 -5.66 -8.26 -3.76
N THR A 79 -5.84 -8.38 -2.45
CA THR A 79 -6.21 -9.62 -1.78
C THR A 79 -7.71 -9.68 -1.55
N ILE A 80 -8.31 -8.55 -1.21
CA ILE A 80 -9.76 -8.37 -1.22
C ILE A 80 -10.06 -7.35 -2.30
N THR A 81 -10.72 -7.80 -3.36
CA THR A 81 -10.96 -7.03 -4.59
C THR A 81 -12.41 -6.61 -4.66
N ALA A 82 -12.65 -5.31 -4.90
CA ALA A 82 -13.98 -4.80 -5.14
C ALA A 82 -14.55 -5.38 -6.44
N GLN A 83 -15.83 -5.73 -6.43
CA GLN A 83 -16.49 -6.42 -7.55
C GLN A 83 -17.54 -5.51 -8.20
N GLY A 84 -17.67 -5.62 -9.52
CA GLY A 84 -18.77 -4.98 -10.25
C GLY A 84 -20.15 -5.60 -9.97
N ALA A 85 -20.16 -6.86 -9.54
CA ALA A 85 -21.36 -7.62 -9.17
C ALA A 85 -21.39 -7.91 -7.66
N ALA A 86 -22.60 -8.03 -7.11
CA ALA A 86 -22.81 -8.38 -5.71
C ALA A 86 -22.36 -9.83 -5.43
N GLY A 87 -21.64 -10.03 -4.34
CA GLY A 87 -21.44 -11.35 -3.75
C GLY A 87 -22.70 -11.85 -3.03
N LYS A 88 -22.65 -13.06 -2.47
CA LYS A 88 -23.78 -13.68 -1.75
C LYS A 88 -24.30 -12.84 -0.58
N ASP A 89 -23.44 -12.06 0.05
CA ASP A 89 -23.73 -11.17 1.18
C ASP A 89 -24.04 -9.72 0.76
N GLY A 90 -24.12 -9.46 -0.55
CA GLY A 90 -24.40 -8.13 -1.09
C GLY A 90 -23.26 -7.12 -0.93
N LYS A 91 -22.04 -7.54 -0.57
CA LYS A 91 -20.94 -6.63 -0.21
C LYS A 91 -20.03 -6.18 -1.36
N TYR A 92 -20.24 -6.68 -2.58
CA TYR A 92 -19.48 -6.27 -3.78
C TYR A 92 -17.96 -6.39 -3.61
N ARG A 93 -17.50 -7.49 -3.03
CA ARG A 93 -16.07 -7.79 -2.84
C ARG A 93 -15.83 -9.28 -2.96
N LEU A 94 -14.63 -9.66 -3.36
CA LEU A 94 -14.16 -11.05 -3.40
C LEU A 94 -12.77 -11.12 -2.78
N MET A 95 -12.58 -12.06 -1.86
CA MET A 95 -11.27 -12.35 -1.28
C MET A 95 -10.60 -13.47 -2.09
N ASN A 96 -9.30 -13.32 -2.36
CA ASN A 96 -8.49 -14.39 -2.92
C ASN A 96 -8.61 -15.67 -2.08
N SER A 97 -8.53 -16.83 -2.74
CA SER A 97 -8.47 -18.11 -2.03
C SER A 97 -7.23 -18.20 -1.14
N LYS A 98 -7.29 -18.98 -0.06
CA LYS A 98 -6.14 -19.28 0.80
C LYS A 98 -4.90 -19.68 -0.02
N ALA A 99 -5.06 -20.61 -0.97
CA ALA A 99 -3.98 -21.06 -1.85
C ALA A 99 -3.36 -19.91 -2.67
N THR A 100 -4.15 -18.95 -3.14
CA THR A 100 -3.63 -17.79 -3.89
C THR A 100 -2.83 -16.84 -3.00
N ILE A 101 -3.29 -16.63 -1.76
CA ILE A 101 -2.58 -15.79 -0.78
C ILE A 101 -1.25 -16.45 -0.40
N GLU A 102 -1.28 -17.76 -0.10
CA GLU A 102 -0.08 -18.53 0.25
C GLU A 102 0.93 -18.60 -0.89
N GLU A 103 0.47 -18.75 -2.14
CA GLU A 103 1.35 -18.68 -3.31
C GLU A 103 2.00 -17.31 -3.46
N THR A 104 1.25 -16.23 -3.24
CA THR A 104 1.81 -14.87 -3.28
C THR A 104 2.86 -14.65 -2.19
N ILE A 105 2.63 -15.17 -0.97
CA ILE A 105 3.61 -15.14 0.12
C ILE A 105 4.87 -15.94 -0.27
N SER A 106 4.70 -17.10 -0.90
CA SER A 106 5.81 -17.92 -1.38
C SER A 106 6.66 -17.17 -2.41
N TRP A 107 6.02 -16.52 -3.40
CA TRP A 107 6.73 -15.68 -4.38
C TRP A 107 7.50 -14.55 -3.69
N ALA A 108 6.92 -13.90 -2.69
CA ALA A 108 7.60 -12.85 -1.95
C ALA A 108 8.86 -13.38 -1.25
N LYS A 109 8.77 -14.53 -0.56
CA LYS A 109 9.91 -15.17 0.12
C LYS A 109 11.01 -15.59 -0.85
N GLU A 110 10.63 -16.24 -1.96
CA GLU A 110 11.56 -16.71 -2.99
C GLU A 110 12.42 -15.58 -3.56
N HIS A 111 11.84 -14.39 -3.72
CA HIS A 111 12.51 -13.23 -4.30
C HIS A 111 12.89 -12.16 -3.25
N ASN A 112 12.98 -12.52 -1.97
CA ASN A 112 13.36 -11.61 -0.86
C ASN A 112 12.55 -10.31 -0.82
N CYS A 113 11.28 -10.38 -1.20
CA CYS A 113 10.33 -9.28 -1.16
C CYS A 113 9.52 -9.31 0.14
N ILE A 114 9.09 -8.13 0.59
CA ILE A 114 7.94 -8.03 1.49
C ILE A 114 6.64 -8.09 0.69
N LEU A 115 5.51 -8.37 1.35
CA LEU A 115 4.20 -8.47 0.70
C LEU A 115 3.20 -7.52 1.34
N PHE A 116 2.48 -6.74 0.55
CA PHE A 116 1.30 -6.00 1.00
C PHE A 116 0.04 -6.77 0.61
N LEU A 117 -0.83 -7.03 1.57
CA LEU A 117 -2.20 -7.49 1.33
C LEU A 117 -3.10 -6.26 1.23
N ASP A 118 -3.57 -5.97 0.03
CA ASP A 118 -4.38 -4.80 -0.27
C ASP A 118 -5.87 -5.10 -0.23
N VAL A 119 -6.64 -4.16 0.31
CA VAL A 119 -8.05 -4.36 0.69
C VAL A 119 -8.95 -3.29 0.09
N GLN A 120 -9.84 -3.75 -0.79
CA GLN A 120 -10.92 -3.00 -1.41
C GLN A 120 -12.26 -3.52 -0.85
N VAL A 121 -12.81 -2.83 0.16
CA VAL A 121 -13.91 -3.37 0.99
C VAL A 121 -15.29 -3.41 0.31
N GLY A 122 -15.49 -2.69 -0.78
CA GLY A 122 -16.80 -2.56 -1.42
C GLY A 122 -17.83 -1.92 -0.48
N LEU A 123 -18.95 -2.59 -0.25
CA LEU A 123 -19.99 -2.18 0.73
C LEU A 123 -19.77 -2.79 2.13
N SER A 124 -18.63 -3.43 2.37
CA SER A 124 -18.17 -3.86 3.69
C SER A 124 -17.41 -2.73 4.40
N ASP A 125 -16.73 -3.06 5.50
CA ASP A 125 -15.86 -2.17 6.25
C ASP A 125 -14.54 -2.86 6.62
N LEU A 126 -13.57 -2.09 7.14
CA LEU A 126 -12.26 -2.63 7.49
C LEU A 126 -12.35 -3.63 8.66
N GLU A 127 -13.24 -3.43 9.62
CA GLU A 127 -13.36 -4.33 10.76
C GLU A 127 -13.72 -5.75 10.33
N HIS A 128 -14.72 -5.89 9.45
CA HIS A 128 -15.11 -7.20 8.96
C HIS A 128 -14.06 -7.83 8.01
N GLU A 129 -13.39 -7.03 7.19
CA GLU A 129 -12.48 -7.55 6.17
C GLU A 129 -11.07 -7.84 6.69
N LEU A 130 -10.51 -7.01 7.58
CA LEU A 130 -9.13 -7.17 8.04
C LEU A 130 -8.93 -8.40 8.93
N HIS A 131 -9.91 -8.78 9.75
CA HIS A 131 -9.82 -9.99 10.59
C HIS A 131 -9.63 -11.28 9.77
N LYS A 132 -10.11 -11.32 8.52
CA LYS A 132 -9.93 -12.47 7.61
C LYS A 132 -8.46 -12.63 7.18
N LEU A 133 -7.68 -11.55 7.25
CA LEU A 133 -6.28 -11.51 6.85
C LEU A 133 -5.30 -11.66 8.02
N GLU A 134 -5.81 -11.62 9.26
CA GLU A 134 -5.01 -11.73 10.48
C GLU A 134 -4.03 -12.93 10.49
N PRO A 135 -4.41 -14.14 10.06
CA PRO A 135 -3.48 -15.28 10.06
C PRO A 135 -2.22 -15.04 9.21
N TYR A 136 -2.33 -14.30 8.12
CA TYR A 136 -1.21 -14.01 7.21
C TYR A 136 -0.35 -12.85 7.70
N LEU A 137 -0.94 -11.86 8.39
CA LEU A 137 -0.24 -10.70 8.93
C LEU A 137 0.70 -11.02 10.10
N LYS A 138 0.57 -12.23 10.67
CA LYS A 138 1.51 -12.77 11.65
C LYS A 138 2.87 -13.10 11.05
N ASP A 139 2.97 -13.25 9.73
CA ASP A 139 4.26 -13.38 9.06
C ASP A 139 4.98 -12.02 9.06
N PRO A 140 6.26 -11.93 9.50
CA PRO A 140 6.99 -10.67 9.59
C PRO A 140 7.07 -9.90 8.25
N ILE A 141 7.12 -10.59 7.10
CA ILE A 141 7.25 -9.94 5.78
C ILE A 141 5.93 -9.36 5.24
N VAL A 142 4.81 -9.67 5.89
CA VAL A 142 3.48 -9.31 5.40
C VAL A 142 3.00 -8.00 6.04
N HIS A 143 2.58 -7.07 5.19
CA HIS A 143 2.13 -5.71 5.45
C HIS A 143 0.75 -5.48 4.82
N MET A 144 0.23 -4.25 4.91
CA MET A 144 -1.15 -3.97 4.52
C MET A 144 -1.29 -2.74 3.63
N GLY A 145 -2.15 -2.86 2.62
CA GLY A 145 -2.70 -1.76 1.84
C GLY A 145 -4.20 -1.62 2.11
N ILE A 146 -4.70 -0.39 2.18
CA ILE A 146 -6.14 -0.10 2.20
C ILE A 146 -6.47 0.89 1.09
N ASP A 147 -7.57 0.63 0.40
CA ASP A 147 -7.99 1.40 -0.76
C ASP A 147 -9.32 2.12 -0.51
N PRO A 148 -9.30 3.42 -0.16
CA PRO A 148 -10.51 4.20 0.05
C PRO A 148 -11.35 4.37 -1.22
N GLU A 149 -10.79 4.19 -2.43
CA GLU A 149 -11.55 4.32 -3.68
C GLU A 149 -12.77 3.40 -3.67
N PHE A 150 -12.61 2.22 -3.06
CA PHE A 150 -13.63 1.19 -3.01
C PHE A 150 -14.34 1.09 -1.65
N ALA A 151 -14.15 2.08 -0.77
CA ALA A 151 -14.86 2.20 0.50
C ALA A 151 -16.24 2.84 0.29
N MET A 152 -17.22 2.02 -0.08
CA MET A 152 -18.51 2.49 -0.59
C MET A 152 -19.62 2.53 0.45
N GLN A 153 -19.38 2.06 1.68
CA GLN A 153 -20.39 1.94 2.74
C GLN A 153 -21.14 3.26 2.98
N THR A 154 -20.42 4.38 3.04
CA THR A 154 -21.02 5.72 3.25
C THR A 154 -21.77 6.27 2.04
N LYS A 155 -21.58 5.67 0.86
CA LYS A 155 -22.22 6.08 -0.40
C LYS A 155 -23.39 5.19 -0.78
N GLY A 156 -23.45 3.95 -0.30
CA GLY A 156 -24.51 2.99 -0.61
C GLY A 156 -24.60 2.61 -2.08
N VAL A 157 -23.54 2.86 -2.88
CA VAL A 157 -23.50 2.53 -4.32
C VAL A 157 -22.43 1.50 -4.59
N ARG A 158 -22.62 0.69 -5.63
CA ARG A 158 -21.61 -0.31 -6.01
C ARG A 158 -20.26 0.33 -6.37
N PRO A 159 -19.14 -0.38 -6.13
CA PRO A 159 -17.81 -0.01 -6.59
C PRO A 159 -17.73 0.47 -8.04
N GLY A 160 -16.85 1.44 -8.31
CA GLY A 160 -16.58 1.97 -9.66
C GLY A 160 -17.64 2.95 -10.18
N LYS A 161 -18.66 3.31 -9.40
CA LYS A 161 -19.64 4.36 -9.76
C LYS A 161 -19.35 5.73 -9.16
N LYS A 162 -18.74 5.74 -7.97
CA LYS A 162 -18.27 6.93 -7.27
C LYS A 162 -16.94 6.56 -6.61
N ILE A 163 -16.14 7.56 -6.30
CA ILE A 163 -14.96 7.39 -5.45
C ILE A 163 -15.46 7.26 -4.01
N GLY A 164 -15.05 6.17 -3.35
CA GLY A 164 -15.30 5.90 -1.95
C GLY A 164 -14.53 6.84 -1.02
N THR A 165 -14.66 6.59 0.28
CA THR A 165 -13.96 7.37 1.29
C THR A 165 -13.73 6.56 2.54
N TYR A 166 -12.58 6.79 3.16
CA TYR A 166 -12.37 6.54 4.57
C TYR A 166 -12.32 7.85 5.33
N ASP A 167 -12.58 7.76 6.63
CA ASP A 167 -12.26 8.78 7.60
C ASP A 167 -11.01 8.38 8.40
N ALA A 168 -10.39 9.33 9.10
CA ALA A 168 -9.30 9.04 10.01
C ALA A 168 -9.63 7.95 11.03
N LYS A 169 -10.89 7.79 11.45
CA LYS A 169 -11.29 6.67 12.34
C LYS A 169 -11.04 5.29 11.69
N ASP A 170 -11.23 5.16 10.38
CA ASP A 170 -11.08 3.89 9.67
C ASP A 170 -9.59 3.58 9.49
N VAL A 171 -8.77 4.60 9.19
CA VAL A 171 -7.30 4.47 9.16
C VAL A 171 -6.76 4.13 10.55
N ASN A 172 -7.28 4.78 11.60
CA ASN A 172 -6.90 4.48 12.98
C ASN A 172 -7.30 3.07 13.41
N PHE A 173 -8.42 2.54 12.91
CA PHE A 173 -8.77 1.15 13.12
C PHE A 173 -7.71 0.22 12.53
N ALA A 174 -7.29 0.45 11.26
CA ALA A 174 -6.24 -0.35 10.63
C ALA A 174 -4.89 -0.25 11.38
N ILE A 175 -4.50 0.95 11.83
CA ILE A 175 -3.30 1.16 12.65
C ILE A 175 -3.38 0.34 13.94
N ASN A 176 -4.48 0.47 14.70
CA ASN A 176 -4.64 -0.25 15.97
C ASN A 176 -4.67 -1.77 15.76
N PHE A 177 -5.32 -2.24 14.68
CA PHE A 177 -5.38 -3.65 14.31
C PHE A 177 -3.98 -4.21 14.04
N LEU A 178 -3.16 -3.53 13.23
CA LEU A 178 -1.78 -3.93 12.95
C LEU A 178 -0.88 -3.83 14.17
N ALA A 179 -1.01 -2.77 14.97
CA ALA A 179 -0.25 -2.57 16.19
C ALA A 179 -0.49 -3.69 17.22
N ARG A 180 -1.74 -4.16 17.35
CA ARG A 180 -2.08 -5.33 18.17
C ARG A 180 -1.35 -6.58 17.67
N ILE A 181 -1.43 -6.87 16.37
CA ILE A 181 -0.76 -8.03 15.77
C ILE A 181 0.74 -7.98 16.02
N VAL A 182 1.36 -6.80 15.86
CA VAL A 182 2.79 -6.60 16.13
C VAL A 182 3.14 -6.95 17.58
N SER A 183 2.39 -6.41 18.56
CA SER A 183 2.67 -6.67 19.97
C SER A 183 2.40 -8.12 20.38
N GLU A 184 1.29 -8.71 19.96
CA GLU A 184 0.91 -10.07 20.34
C GLU A 184 1.88 -11.13 19.77
N ASN A 185 2.51 -10.83 18.63
CA ASN A 185 3.36 -11.78 17.91
C ASN A 185 4.85 -11.36 17.90
N HIS A 186 5.24 -10.32 18.65
CA HIS A 186 6.61 -9.80 18.75
C HIS A 186 7.25 -9.52 17.37
N LEU A 187 6.50 -8.90 16.47
CA LEU A 187 6.93 -8.64 15.10
C LEU A 187 7.69 -7.32 14.98
N PRO A 188 8.50 -7.13 13.92
CA PRO A 188 8.90 -5.79 13.52
C PRO A 188 7.68 -4.93 13.13
N PRO A 189 7.81 -3.59 13.13
CA PRO A 189 6.74 -2.69 12.72
C PRO A 189 6.19 -3.01 11.33
N LYS A 190 4.87 -2.93 11.18
CA LYS A 190 4.21 -3.08 9.88
C LYS A 190 4.23 -1.78 9.11
N VAL A 191 4.13 -1.86 7.78
CA VAL A 191 3.86 -0.70 6.92
C VAL A 191 2.38 -0.76 6.54
N LEU A 192 1.66 0.35 6.73
CA LEU A 192 0.29 0.54 6.26
C LEU A 192 0.33 1.53 5.10
N THR A 193 -0.05 1.07 3.91
CA THR A 193 -0.22 1.95 2.74
C THR A 193 -1.67 2.36 2.64
N VAL A 194 -1.93 3.67 2.56
CA VAL A 194 -3.26 4.25 2.39
C VAL A 194 -3.31 4.95 1.04
N HIS A 195 -4.03 4.34 0.09
CA HIS A 195 -4.12 4.88 -1.28
C HIS A 195 -4.95 6.16 -1.32
N ARG A 196 -4.54 7.13 -2.14
CA ARG A 196 -5.27 8.38 -2.35
C ARG A 196 -4.90 9.01 -3.68
N PHE A 197 -5.89 9.45 -4.44
CA PHE A 197 -5.67 10.28 -5.64
C PHE A 197 -6.65 11.45 -5.77
N THR A 198 -7.57 11.60 -4.82
CA THR A 198 -8.38 12.82 -4.66
C THR A 198 -8.41 13.22 -3.19
N GLN A 199 -8.69 14.50 -2.92
CA GLN A 199 -8.76 15.01 -1.55
C GLN A 199 -9.84 14.31 -0.70
N GLY A 200 -10.98 13.99 -1.31
CA GLY A 200 -12.15 13.44 -0.61
C GLY A 200 -12.06 11.97 -0.23
N MET A 201 -10.99 11.26 -0.60
CA MET A 201 -10.82 9.84 -0.25
C MET A 201 -10.48 9.62 1.22
N ILE A 202 -9.88 10.62 1.88
CA ILE A 202 -9.53 10.55 3.31
C ILE A 202 -10.03 11.83 3.99
N THR A 203 -11.07 11.70 4.81
CA THR A 203 -11.55 12.80 5.64
C THR A 203 -10.82 12.88 6.97
N ASN A 204 -10.71 14.08 7.52
CA ASN A 204 -10.13 14.34 8.84
C ASN A 204 -8.71 13.79 9.05
N TYR A 205 -7.86 13.78 8.01
CA TYR A 205 -6.52 13.17 8.05
C TYR A 205 -5.64 13.63 9.23
N GLN A 206 -5.84 14.85 9.74
CA GLN A 206 -5.14 15.37 10.93
C GLN A 206 -5.43 14.59 12.22
N ASN A 207 -6.54 13.84 12.25
CA ASN A 207 -6.94 12.99 13.37
C ASN A 207 -6.38 11.56 13.26
N ILE A 208 -5.55 11.26 12.25
CA ILE A 208 -4.83 9.98 12.16
C ILE A 208 -3.78 9.96 13.28
N LYS A 209 -3.83 8.92 14.12
CA LYS A 209 -2.96 8.73 15.28
C LYS A 209 -1.88 7.72 14.93
N LEU A 210 -0.64 8.20 14.85
CA LEU A 210 0.51 7.35 14.55
C LEU A 210 0.86 6.44 15.74
N ASP A 211 1.38 5.25 15.44
CA ASP A 211 1.87 4.28 16.40
C ASP A 211 3.25 3.78 15.97
N PRO A 212 4.27 3.70 16.85
CA PRO A 212 5.61 3.23 16.49
C PRO A 212 5.67 1.82 15.88
N ARG A 213 4.64 0.99 16.12
CA ARG A 213 4.51 -0.35 15.54
C ARG A 213 3.96 -0.35 14.11
N VAL A 214 3.51 0.80 13.61
CA VAL A 214 2.91 0.93 12.27
C VAL A 214 3.44 2.18 11.57
N GLN A 215 4.13 1.97 10.45
CA GLN A 215 4.64 3.01 9.58
C GLN A 215 3.59 3.33 8.51
N VAL A 216 3.02 4.52 8.55
CA VAL A 216 1.91 4.93 7.67
C VAL A 216 2.45 5.64 6.43
N VAL A 217 2.08 5.14 5.25
CA VAL A 217 2.41 5.72 3.94
C VAL A 217 1.12 6.26 3.32
N MET A 218 1.07 7.57 3.10
CA MET A 218 0.03 8.18 2.25
C MET A 218 0.48 8.07 0.79
N HIS A 219 -0.20 7.25 0.00
CA HIS A 219 0.25 6.83 -1.32
C HIS A 219 -0.54 7.52 -2.44
N MET A 220 0.15 8.30 -3.28
CA MET A 220 -0.45 8.94 -4.45
C MET A 220 -0.74 7.92 -5.55
N ASP A 221 -2.00 7.50 -5.66
CA ASP A 221 -2.49 6.41 -6.53
C ASP A 221 -3.25 6.93 -7.77
N GLY A 222 -2.86 8.10 -8.28
CA GLY A 222 -3.49 8.71 -9.46
C GLY A 222 -2.62 8.50 -10.69
N TRP A 223 -3.22 8.17 -11.82
CA TRP A 223 -2.52 8.08 -13.11
C TRP A 223 -2.58 9.40 -13.88
N GLY A 224 -1.68 9.56 -14.85
CA GLY A 224 -1.66 10.70 -15.75
C GLY A 224 -0.24 11.12 -16.13
N ASN A 225 -0.16 12.12 -17.01
CA ASN A 225 1.13 12.68 -17.41
C ASN A 225 1.89 13.30 -16.20
N PRO A 226 3.20 13.57 -16.33
CA PRO A 226 4.01 14.07 -15.22
C PRO A 226 3.48 15.34 -14.55
N ILE A 227 2.83 16.24 -15.31
CA ILE A 227 2.24 17.46 -14.78
C ILE A 227 1.11 17.12 -13.80
N LEU A 228 0.13 16.34 -14.24
CA LEU A 228 -1.01 15.94 -13.41
C LEU A 228 -0.56 15.14 -12.19
N LYS A 229 0.45 14.29 -12.35
CA LYS A 229 1.03 13.49 -11.27
C LYS A 229 1.64 14.36 -10.18
N LYS A 230 2.44 15.36 -10.56
CA LYS A 230 3.05 16.33 -9.64
C LYS A 230 2.01 17.19 -8.95
N ASP A 231 1.03 17.71 -9.69
CA ASP A 231 0.00 18.57 -9.12
C ASP A 231 -0.90 17.82 -8.14
N SER A 232 -1.27 16.59 -8.47
CA SER A 232 -2.05 15.74 -7.56
C SER A 232 -1.23 15.32 -6.32
N TYR A 233 0.06 15.01 -6.48
CA TYR A 233 0.95 14.75 -5.34
C TYR A 233 1.05 15.97 -4.41
N ARG A 234 1.23 17.17 -4.97
CA ARG A 234 1.24 18.42 -4.20
C ARG A 234 -0.10 18.63 -3.48
N ALA A 235 -1.21 18.51 -4.21
CA ALA A 235 -2.53 18.81 -3.70
C ALA A 235 -2.98 17.84 -2.61
N TYR A 236 -2.75 16.54 -2.80
CA TYR A 236 -3.35 15.52 -1.96
C TYR A 236 -2.35 14.90 -1.00
N ILE A 237 -1.06 14.79 -1.32
CA ILE A 237 -0.07 14.22 -0.40
C ILE A 237 0.67 15.30 0.37
N GLN A 238 1.33 16.25 -0.32
CA GLN A 238 2.18 17.25 0.33
C GLN A 238 1.38 18.19 1.25
N LYS A 239 0.20 18.66 0.82
CA LYS A 239 -0.65 19.55 1.62
C LYS A 239 -1.41 18.84 2.75
N GLN A 240 -1.45 17.51 2.75
CA GLN A 240 -2.09 16.71 3.79
C GLN A 240 -1.14 15.63 4.33
N PRO A 241 -0.03 16.05 4.98
CA PRO A 241 0.99 15.14 5.45
C PRO A 241 0.49 14.31 6.64
N VAL A 242 1.01 13.08 6.75
CA VAL A 242 0.73 12.17 7.88
C VAL A 242 2.04 11.65 8.48
N GLN A 243 2.76 10.76 7.77
CA GLN A 243 4.07 10.28 8.22
C GLN A 243 5.04 10.10 7.05
N TYR A 244 4.82 9.10 6.21
CA TYR A 244 5.59 8.87 5.00
C TYR A 244 4.71 9.02 3.76
N THR A 245 5.37 9.12 2.61
CA THR A 245 4.70 9.36 1.32
C THR A 245 5.07 8.28 0.32
N GLY A 246 4.12 7.98 -0.55
CA GLY A 246 4.32 7.05 -1.64
C GLY A 246 3.81 7.59 -2.97
N PHE A 247 4.27 6.98 -4.05
CA PHE A 247 3.96 7.39 -5.41
C PHE A 247 3.85 6.19 -6.33
N LYS A 248 2.73 6.10 -7.06
CA LYS A 248 2.52 5.06 -8.04
C LYS A 248 2.97 5.48 -9.43
N LEU A 249 3.34 4.54 -10.28
CA LEU A 249 3.68 4.72 -11.68
C LEU A 249 2.90 3.71 -12.50
N PHE A 250 2.21 4.18 -13.55
CA PHE A 250 1.36 3.34 -14.39
C PHE A 250 1.98 3.17 -15.78
N TYR A 251 2.41 1.96 -16.11
CA TYR A 251 3.09 1.68 -17.38
C TYR A 251 2.22 2.01 -18.60
N GLU A 252 0.91 1.74 -18.51
CA GLU A 252 -0.01 1.91 -19.65
C GLU A 252 -0.63 3.30 -19.72
N TYR A 253 -0.81 3.97 -18.59
CA TYR A 253 -1.65 5.17 -18.48
C TYR A 253 -0.86 6.47 -18.38
N ASP A 254 0.26 6.49 -17.66
CA ASP A 254 1.05 7.72 -17.48
C ASP A 254 1.65 8.26 -18.79
N PRO A 255 2.12 7.42 -19.75
CA PRO A 255 2.63 7.90 -21.04
C PRO A 255 1.54 8.38 -22.03
N ARG A 256 0.26 8.47 -21.63
CA ARG A 256 -0.84 8.80 -22.54
C ARG A 256 -1.46 10.19 -22.25
N PRO A 257 -1.89 10.92 -23.30
CA PRO A 257 -1.58 10.70 -24.71
C PRO A 257 -0.12 11.04 -25.05
N LYS A 258 0.36 10.64 -26.23
CA LYS A 258 1.68 11.09 -26.73
C LYS A 258 1.69 12.63 -26.85
N PRO A 259 2.84 13.31 -26.60
CA PRO A 259 4.18 12.77 -26.41
C PRO A 259 4.59 12.57 -24.93
N HIS A 260 3.63 12.41 -24.01
CA HIS A 260 3.96 12.24 -22.59
C HIS A 260 4.69 10.93 -22.29
N HIS A 261 5.37 10.89 -21.14
CA HIS A 261 6.07 9.74 -20.62
C HIS A 261 5.69 9.47 -19.15
N MET A 262 5.98 8.26 -18.69
CA MET A 262 5.94 7.94 -17.26
C MET A 262 7.17 8.54 -16.58
N MET A 263 6.98 9.16 -15.41
CA MET A 263 8.10 9.76 -14.68
C MET A 263 9.19 8.72 -14.36
N THR A 264 10.44 9.10 -14.60
CA THR A 264 11.63 8.33 -14.24
C THR A 264 11.92 8.42 -12.74
N PRO A 265 12.69 7.49 -12.15
CA PRO A 265 13.14 7.63 -10.77
C PRO A 265 13.81 8.97 -10.46
N GLN A 266 14.62 9.50 -11.38
CA GLN A 266 15.28 10.80 -11.25
C GLN A 266 14.28 11.95 -11.19
N GLU A 267 13.28 11.98 -12.08
CA GLU A 267 12.22 12.99 -12.05
C GLU A 267 11.41 12.90 -10.76
N VAL A 268 11.04 11.69 -10.32
CA VAL A 268 10.32 11.51 -9.05
C VAL A 268 11.12 12.06 -7.87
N LEU A 269 12.43 11.81 -7.83
CA LEU A 269 13.31 12.28 -6.74
C LEU A 269 13.60 13.78 -6.80
N ALA A 270 13.66 14.37 -8.00
CA ALA A 270 13.95 15.78 -8.19
C ALA A 270 12.72 16.67 -8.01
N GLU A 271 11.53 16.17 -8.38
CA GLU A 271 10.35 17.01 -8.55
C GLU A 271 9.28 16.83 -7.47
N LEU A 272 9.35 15.76 -6.66
CA LEU A 272 8.40 15.52 -5.58
C LEU A 272 8.98 15.87 -4.21
N THR A 273 8.24 16.67 -3.44
CA THR A 273 8.56 17.01 -2.05
C THR A 273 7.33 16.80 -1.18
N PRO A 274 7.42 16.03 -0.07
CA PRO A 274 8.58 15.23 0.34
C PRO A 274 8.89 14.12 -0.67
N LYS A 275 10.13 13.61 -0.68
CA LYS A 275 10.52 12.49 -1.56
C LYS A 275 9.77 11.22 -1.13
N PRO A 276 9.07 10.53 -2.05
CA PRO A 276 8.37 9.30 -1.72
C PRO A 276 9.34 8.18 -1.34
N LEU A 277 8.98 7.44 -0.29
CA LEU A 277 9.73 6.29 0.21
C LEU A 277 9.06 4.96 -0.12
N TYR A 278 7.85 5.01 -0.66
CA TYR A 278 7.12 3.86 -1.19
C TYR A 278 6.79 4.11 -2.66
N ILE A 279 7.35 3.32 -3.55
CA ILE A 279 7.11 3.40 -4.99
C ILE A 279 6.34 2.17 -5.41
N GLN A 280 5.30 2.34 -6.23
CA GLN A 280 4.49 1.25 -6.73
C GLN A 280 4.37 1.31 -8.25
N TYR A 281 4.50 0.18 -8.93
CA TYR A 281 4.33 0.06 -10.38
C TYR A 281 3.11 -0.81 -10.74
N GLN A 282 2.27 -0.31 -11.64
CA GLN A 282 1.09 -1.01 -12.17
C GLN A 282 1.06 -1.06 -13.70
#